data_AF-A0A0A1UXP2-F1
#
_entry.id   AF-A0A0A1UXP2-F1
#
_cell.length_a   1.000
_cell.length_b   1.000
_cell.length_c   1.000
_cell.angle_alpha   90.00
_cell.angle_beta   90.00
_cell.angle_gamma   90.00
#
_symmetry.space_group_name_H-M   'P 1'
#
loop_
_entity.id
_entity.type
_entity.pdbx_description
1 polymer ?
#
loop_
_entity_poly.entity_id
_entity_poly.type
_entity_poly.pdbx_seq_one_letter_code
_entity_poly.pdbx_strand_id
1 'polypeptide(L)'
;MSGHSNVGTSAVYEAGDQRNVKASERNTAERFEEGKPGSHSLTDSKDERTISNRLAAEEKRRKQGESDDFETAMSKKDPTLPAKMHGNEPSKGAKIDAELAAEDAQRIKEKQGK
;
A
#
# COMPACT_ATOMS: atom_id res chain seq x y z
N MET A 1 -1.34 49.72 -21.32
CA MET A 1 -1.66 48.28 -21.46
C MET A 1 -2.26 47.81 -20.14
N SER A 2 -3.58 47.85 -19.99
CA SER A 2 -4.32 47.43 -18.79
C SER A 2 -4.86 46.02 -19.01
N GLY A 3 -4.25 45.04 -18.33
CA GLY A 3 -4.81 43.69 -18.24
C GLY A 3 -6.00 43.70 -17.28
N HIS A 4 -7.21 43.77 -17.81
CA HIS A 4 -8.44 43.68 -17.03
C HIS A 4 -8.78 42.21 -16.76
N SER A 5 -8.36 41.68 -15.61
CA SER A 5 -8.93 40.45 -15.06
C SER A 5 -10.02 40.83 -14.06
N ASN A 6 -11.10 40.03 -13.96
CA ASN A 6 -12.19 40.24 -12.99
C ASN A 6 -11.75 40.14 -11.52
N VAL A 7 -10.50 39.73 -11.29
CA VAL A 7 -9.96 39.49 -9.96
C VAL A 7 -8.93 40.55 -9.55
N GLY A 8 -8.32 41.28 -10.50
CA GLY A 8 -7.35 42.35 -10.24
C GLY A 8 -5.95 42.06 -10.80
N THR A 9 -5.07 43.07 -10.72
CA THR A 9 -3.68 42.98 -11.20
C THR A 9 -2.86 42.04 -10.31
N SER A 10 -2.04 41.15 -10.90
CA SER A 10 -1.26 40.13 -10.18
C SER A 10 -0.28 40.71 -9.14
N ALA A 11 0.07 41.99 -9.25
CA ALA A 11 0.89 42.72 -8.29
C ALA A 11 0.18 43.05 -6.96
N VAL A 12 -1.15 42.90 -6.89
CA VAL A 12 -1.97 43.24 -5.72
C VAL A 12 -2.12 42.05 -4.75
N TYR A 13 -1.85 40.82 -5.19
CA TYR A 13 -1.94 39.65 -4.32
C TYR A 13 -0.66 39.45 -3.52
N GLU A 14 -0.74 39.81 -2.24
CA GLU A 14 0.23 39.40 -1.24
C GLU A 14 0.12 37.87 -1.09
N ALA A 15 1.11 37.18 -1.66
CA ALA A 15 1.02 35.76 -2.00
C ALA A 15 1.25 34.83 -0.80
N GLY A 16 0.55 35.08 0.31
CA GLY A 16 0.66 34.30 1.54
C GLY A 16 0.12 32.88 1.38
N ASP A 17 -1.12 32.73 0.89
CA ASP A 17 -1.83 31.43 0.84
C ASP A 17 -2.10 30.92 -0.59
N GLN A 18 -1.73 31.69 -1.62
CA GLN A 18 -2.01 31.32 -3.03
C GLN A 18 -0.86 30.57 -3.71
N ARG A 19 0.28 30.38 -3.04
CA ARG A 19 1.44 29.68 -3.61
C ARG A 19 1.69 28.39 -2.84
N ASN A 20 1.77 27.29 -3.57
CA ASN A 20 2.28 26.04 -3.01
C ASN A 20 3.73 26.25 -2.57
N VAL A 21 4.02 25.88 -1.33
CA VAL A 21 5.39 25.85 -0.78
C VAL A 21 6.31 24.98 -1.64
N LYS A 22 7.58 25.40 -1.77
CA LYS A 22 8.58 24.67 -2.56
C LYS A 22 8.81 23.28 -1.95
N ALA A 23 9.17 22.31 -2.78
CA ALA A 23 9.44 20.94 -2.31
C ALA A 23 10.55 20.90 -1.24
N SER A 24 11.54 21.80 -1.35
CA SER A 24 12.62 21.96 -0.36
C SER A 24 12.10 22.39 1.01
N GLU A 25 11.04 23.20 1.07
CA GLU A 25 10.44 23.70 2.31
C GLU A 25 9.42 22.69 2.88
N ARG A 26 8.71 21.94 2.02
CA ARG A 26 7.75 20.91 2.44
C ARG A 26 8.36 19.73 3.20
N ASN A 27 9.61 19.38 2.87
CA ASN A 27 10.27 18.24 3.47
C ASN A 27 10.96 18.57 4.80
N THR A 28 11.22 19.86 5.06
CA THR A 28 11.88 20.35 6.27
C THR A 28 10.95 21.07 7.23
N ALA A 29 9.72 21.37 6.81
CA ALA A 29 8.70 21.94 7.66
C ALA A 29 8.33 20.98 8.80
N GLU A 30 8.20 21.52 10.01
CA GLU A 30 7.67 20.77 11.16
C GLU A 30 6.20 20.42 10.88
N ARG A 31 5.93 19.13 10.68
CA ARG A 31 4.58 18.64 10.50
C ARG A 31 3.95 18.39 11.87
N PHE A 32 2.73 18.88 12.03
CA PHE A 32 1.96 18.69 13.26
C PHE A 32 1.74 17.20 13.53
N GLU A 33 2.12 16.74 14.73
CA GLU A 33 2.01 15.34 15.18
C GLU A 33 2.73 14.32 14.27
N GLU A 34 3.84 14.72 13.64
CA GLU A 34 4.64 13.78 12.85
C GLU A 34 5.31 12.73 13.75
N GLY A 35 5.16 11.46 13.37
CA GLY A 35 5.82 10.35 14.05
C GLY A 35 7.35 10.48 14.03
N LYS A 36 8.00 10.06 15.12
CA LYS A 36 9.47 10.15 15.22
C LYS A 36 10.14 9.27 14.14
N PRO A 37 11.22 9.76 13.51
CA PRO A 37 11.97 8.96 12.55
C PRO A 37 12.53 7.72 13.23
N GLY A 38 12.41 6.56 12.58
CA GLY A 38 12.93 5.29 13.12
C GLY A 38 11.97 4.52 14.03
N SER A 39 10.79 5.07 14.38
CA SER A 39 9.83 4.41 15.29
C SER A 39 9.35 3.02 14.84
N HIS A 40 9.43 2.71 13.54
CA HIS A 40 9.08 1.40 12.99
C HIS A 40 10.28 0.45 12.83
N SER A 41 11.50 0.91 13.13
CA SER A 41 12.71 0.10 13.01
C SER A 41 12.89 -0.76 14.26
N LEU A 42 12.90 -2.07 14.07
CA LEU A 42 13.16 -3.02 15.16
C LEU A 42 14.62 -2.97 15.67
N THR A 43 15.51 -2.36 14.88
CA THR A 43 16.93 -2.18 15.19
C THR A 43 17.28 -0.74 15.56
N ASP A 44 16.29 0.11 15.86
CA ASP A 44 16.55 1.46 16.34
C ASP A 44 17.38 1.43 17.63
N SER A 45 18.43 2.25 17.68
CA SER A 45 19.27 2.40 18.87
C SER A 45 18.54 3.09 20.01
N LYS A 46 17.47 3.85 19.70
CA LYS A 46 16.60 4.51 20.67
C LYS A 46 15.47 3.61 21.17
N ASP A 47 15.41 2.37 20.73
CA ASP A 47 14.42 1.41 21.19
C ASP A 47 14.70 0.94 22.62
N GLU A 48 13.78 1.25 23.53
CA GLU A 48 13.87 0.88 24.95
C GLU A 48 13.48 -0.58 25.22
N ARG A 49 13.08 -1.35 24.21
CA ARG A 49 12.81 -2.79 24.37
C ARG A 49 14.10 -3.54 24.70
N THR A 50 13.97 -4.51 25.60
CA THR A 50 15.05 -5.45 25.94
C THR A 50 15.52 -6.23 24.71
N ILE A 51 16.79 -6.68 24.72
CA ILE A 51 17.39 -7.44 23.61
C ILE A 51 16.56 -8.71 23.30
N SER A 52 16.07 -9.39 24.33
CA SER A 52 15.20 -10.56 24.18
C SER A 52 13.89 -10.22 23.45
N ASN A 53 13.27 -9.09 23.77
CA ASN A 53 12.02 -8.66 23.16
C ASN A 53 12.22 -8.23 21.70
N ARG A 54 13.35 -7.57 21.39
CA ARG A 54 13.73 -7.23 20.01
C ARG A 54 13.94 -8.48 19.16
N LEU A 55 14.68 -9.46 19.68
CA LEU A 55 14.93 -10.72 18.99
C LEU A 55 13.60 -11.47 18.72
N ALA A 56 12.75 -11.59 19.74
CA ALA A 56 11.45 -12.25 19.59
C ALA A 56 10.54 -11.53 18.60
N ALA A 57 10.58 -10.19 18.53
CA ALA A 57 9.82 -9.41 17.55
C ALA A 57 10.34 -9.65 16.12
N GLU A 58 11.66 -9.69 15.91
CA GLU A 58 12.25 -9.98 14.60
C GLU A 58 11.95 -11.40 14.13
N GLU A 59 12.02 -12.39 15.02
CA GLU A 59 11.64 -13.77 14.72
C GLU A 59 10.16 -13.88 14.31
N LYS A 60 9.25 -13.20 15.02
CA LYS A 60 7.84 -13.15 14.65
C LYS A 60 7.62 -12.51 13.28
N ARG A 61 8.31 -11.42 13.00
CA ARG A 61 8.25 -10.74 11.69
C ARG A 61 8.74 -11.64 10.55
N ARG A 62 9.83 -12.38 10.77
CA ARG A 62 10.31 -13.39 9.79
C ARG A 62 9.26 -14.46 9.52
N LYS A 63 8.65 -15.02 10.58
CA LYS A 63 7.60 -16.04 10.46
C LYS A 63 6.33 -15.51 9.79
N GLN A 64 5.91 -14.28 10.09
CA GLN A 64 4.77 -13.64 9.44
C GLN A 64 4.97 -13.43 7.94
N GLY A 65 6.21 -13.28 7.47
CA GLY A 65 6.51 -13.25 6.04
C GLY A 65 6.50 -14.63 5.37
N GLU A 66 6.62 -15.71 6.14
CA GLU A 66 6.68 -17.09 5.63
C GLU A 66 5.32 -17.79 5.62
N SER A 67 4.42 -17.46 6.56
CA SER A 67 3.08 -18.02 6.61
C SER A 67 2.07 -17.13 5.91
N ASP A 68 1.44 -17.64 4.85
CA ASP A 68 0.29 -16.97 4.26
C ASP A 68 -0.84 -16.85 5.29
N ASP A 69 -1.41 -15.65 5.42
CA ASP A 69 -2.67 -15.49 6.12
C ASP A 69 -3.76 -16.35 5.47
N PHE A 70 -4.79 -16.73 6.23
CA PHE A 70 -5.86 -17.60 5.77
C PHE A 70 -6.49 -17.12 4.45
N GLU A 71 -6.80 -15.83 4.35
CA GLU A 71 -7.35 -15.20 3.12
C GLU A 71 -6.36 -15.26 1.95
N THR A 72 -5.07 -15.05 2.21
CA THR A 72 -4.00 -15.12 1.20
C THR A 72 -3.84 -16.55 0.70
N ALA A 73 -3.86 -17.54 1.60
CA ALA A 73 -3.81 -18.95 1.26
C ALA A 73 -5.03 -19.39 0.42
N MET A 74 -6.21 -18.81 0.67
CA MET A 74 -7.42 -19.07 -0.14
C MET A 74 -7.36 -18.41 -1.50
N SER A 75 -6.92 -17.14 -1.56
CA SER A 75 -6.71 -16.40 -2.80
C SER A 75 -5.75 -17.12 -3.76
N LYS A 76 -4.70 -17.76 -3.21
CA LYS A 76 -3.75 -18.58 -3.99
C LYS A 76 -4.38 -19.84 -4.61
N LYS A 77 -5.46 -20.37 -4.02
CA LYS A 77 -6.17 -21.55 -4.56
C LYS A 77 -7.19 -21.15 -5.60
N ASP A 78 -8.03 -20.18 -5.26
CA ASP A 78 -9.02 -19.60 -6.16
C ASP A 78 -9.21 -18.13 -5.78
N PRO A 79 -8.97 -17.20 -6.73
CA PRO A 79 -9.04 -15.76 -6.48
C PRO A 79 -10.46 -15.29 -6.10
N THR A 80 -11.50 -16.10 -6.32
CA THR A 80 -12.89 -15.76 -5.99
C THR A 80 -13.32 -16.21 -4.58
N LEU A 81 -12.53 -17.05 -3.90
CA LEU A 81 -12.91 -17.63 -2.61
C LEU A 81 -13.06 -16.62 -1.46
N PRO A 82 -12.12 -15.66 -1.25
CA PRO A 82 -12.26 -14.69 -0.17
C PRO A 82 -13.59 -13.93 -0.23
N ALA A 83 -13.96 -13.46 -1.43
CA ALA A 83 -15.20 -12.74 -1.65
C ALA A 83 -16.43 -13.61 -1.34
N LYS A 84 -16.45 -14.85 -1.84
CA LYS A 84 -17.54 -15.81 -1.57
C LYS A 84 -17.69 -16.13 -0.09
N MET A 85 -16.58 -16.28 0.63
CA MET A 85 -16.59 -16.58 2.07
C MET A 85 -17.14 -15.43 2.91
N HIS A 86 -16.88 -14.20 2.48
CA HIS A 86 -17.48 -13.02 3.09
C HIS A 86 -18.92 -12.73 2.61
N GLY A 87 -19.50 -13.59 1.76
CA GLY A 87 -20.84 -13.39 1.21
C GLY A 87 -20.95 -12.27 0.17
N ASN A 88 -19.80 -11.81 -0.36
CA ASN A 88 -19.72 -10.75 -1.35
C ASN A 88 -19.60 -11.31 -2.76
N GLU A 89 -19.94 -10.49 -3.75
CA GLU A 89 -19.68 -10.83 -5.15
C GLU A 89 -18.18 -10.68 -5.47
N PRO A 90 -17.53 -11.68 -6.09
CA PRO A 90 -16.14 -11.56 -6.52
C PRO A 90 -15.94 -10.42 -7.53
N SER A 91 -14.76 -9.78 -7.48
CA SER A 91 -14.41 -8.72 -8.43
C SER A 91 -14.34 -9.26 -9.87
N LYS A 92 -14.50 -8.37 -10.85
CA LYS A 92 -14.36 -8.75 -12.28
C LYS A 92 -12.99 -9.38 -12.57
N GLY A 93 -11.92 -8.84 -11.98
CA GLY A 93 -10.57 -9.39 -12.13
C GLY A 93 -10.45 -10.80 -11.57
N ALA A 94 -10.94 -11.03 -10.35
CA ALA A 94 -10.92 -12.36 -9.74
C ALA A 94 -11.70 -13.42 -10.55
N LYS A 95 -12.81 -13.02 -11.19
CA LYS A 95 -13.56 -13.92 -12.10
C LYS A 95 -12.74 -14.27 -13.34
N ILE A 96 -12.12 -13.29 -13.98
CA ILE A 96 -11.26 -13.51 -15.16
C ILE A 96 -10.06 -14.38 -14.80
N ASP A 97 -9.40 -14.14 -13.67
CA ASP A 97 -8.26 -14.93 -13.22
C ASP A 97 -8.65 -16.40 -12.98
N ALA A 98 -9.84 -16.65 -12.41
CA ALA A 98 -10.37 -18.00 -12.23
C ALA A 98 -10.70 -18.69 -13.56
N GLU A 99 -11.25 -17.96 -14.53
CA GLU A 99 -11.52 -18.46 -15.89
C GLU A 99 -10.22 -18.83 -16.61
N LEU A 100 -9.23 -17.94 -16.60
CA LEU A 100 -7.90 -18.19 -17.20
C LEU A 100 -7.22 -19.41 -16.59
N ALA A 101 -7.25 -19.54 -15.26
CA ALA A 101 -6.69 -20.70 -14.57
C ALA A 101 -7.38 -22.01 -14.98
N ALA A 102 -8.70 -21.99 -15.19
CA ALA A 102 -9.46 -23.14 -15.65
C ALA A 102 -9.13 -23.51 -17.11
N GLU A 103 -9.05 -22.52 -18.00
CA GLU A 103 -8.66 -22.71 -19.40
C GLU A 103 -7.23 -23.27 -19.52
N ASP A 104 -6.28 -22.74 -18.74
CA ASP A 104 -4.91 -23.22 -18.72
C ASP A 104 -4.81 -24.66 -18.22
N ALA A 105 -5.55 -25.01 -17.15
CA ALA A 105 -5.61 -26.39 -16.66
C ALA A 105 -6.18 -27.36 -17.70
N GLN A 106 -7.19 -26.95 -18.47
CA GLN A 106 -7.73 -27.75 -19.59
C GLN A 106 -6.70 -27.91 -20.70
N ARG A 107 -6.07 -26.82 -21.13
CA ARG A 107 -5.04 -26.82 -22.18
C ARG A 107 -3.84 -27.69 -21.80
N ILE A 108 -3.44 -27.70 -20.53
CA ILE A 108 -2.37 -28.58 -20.03
C ILE A 108 -2.80 -30.05 -20.11
N LYS A 109 -4.03 -30.39 -19.71
CA LYS A 109 -4.56 -31.75 -19.82
C LYS A 109 -4.62 -32.23 -21.26
N GLU A 110 -5.06 -31.39 -22.19
CA GLU A 110 -5.08 -31.70 -23.63
C GLU A 110 -3.67 -31.93 -24.20
N LYS A 111 -2.67 -31.18 -23.71
CA LYS A 111 -1.27 -31.35 -24.09
C LYS A 111 -0.62 -32.58 -23.48
N GLN A 112 -0.98 -32.97 -22.25
CA GLN A 112 -0.44 -34.15 -21.57
C GLN A 112 -1.12 -35.46 -21.97
N GLY A 113 -2.35 -35.38 -22.50
CA GLY A 113 -3.10 -36.51 -23.04
C GLY A 113 -2.79 -36.85 -24.51
N LYS A 114 -1.78 -36.20 -25.10
CA LYS A 114 -1.19 -36.51 -26.41
C LYS A 114 0.24 -36.99 -26.23
#